data_AF-A0A382QL04-F1
#
_entry.id   AF-A0A382QL04-F1
#
_cell.length_a   1.000
_cell.length_b   1.000
_cell.length_c   1.000
_cell.angle_alpha   90.00
_cell.angle_beta   90.00
_cell.angle_gamma   90.00
#
_symmetry.space_group_name_H-M   'P 1'
#
loop_
_entity.id
_entity.type
_entity.pdbx_description
1 polymer ?
#
loop_
_entity_poly.entity_id
_entity_poly.type
_entity_poly.pdbx_seq_one_letter_code
_entity_poly.pdbx_strand_id
1 'polypeptide(L)' 'FDNMSILVQTIKSINTVPKIALAVLLPVFIIGLFIVGFDQGHVFSIIHGESSFTDQFLHELTHDMRHAAGFPCH' A
#
# COMPACT_ATOMS: atom_id res chain seq x y z
N PHE A 1 -19.33 -15.57 47.46
CA PHE A 1 -18.48 -15.67 46.25
C PHE A 1 -18.73 -14.40 45.45
N ASP A 2 -18.19 -13.28 45.91
CA ASP A 2 -18.45 -11.96 45.34
C ASP A 2 -17.16 -11.36 44.78
N ASN A 3 -17.34 -10.56 43.73
CA ASN A 3 -16.35 -9.86 42.91
C ASN A 3 -15.74 -10.66 41.75
N MET A 4 -16.57 -10.95 40.74
CA MET A 4 -16.09 -10.95 39.36
C MET A 4 -16.36 -9.56 38.76
N SER A 5 -15.38 -8.67 38.80
CA SER A 5 -15.45 -7.38 38.09
C SER A 5 -15.38 -7.63 36.59
N ILE A 6 -16.49 -7.42 35.88
CA ILE A 6 -16.49 -7.46 34.41
C ILE A 6 -15.60 -6.32 33.91
N LEU A 7 -14.46 -6.68 33.34
CA LEU A 7 -13.57 -5.74 32.64
C LEU A 7 -14.25 -5.39 31.31
N VAL A 8 -15.13 -4.38 31.34
CA VAL A 8 -15.71 -3.82 30.11
C VAL A 8 -14.60 -3.08 29.38
N GLN A 9 -14.07 -3.67 28.31
CA GLN A 9 -13.23 -2.94 27.36
C GLN A 9 -14.10 -1.86 26.68
N THR A 10 -13.93 -0.61 27.09
CA THR A 10 -14.48 0.54 26.38
C THR A 10 -13.72 0.72 25.07
N ILE A 11 -14.29 0.21 23.97
CA ILE A 11 -13.78 0.50 22.62
C ILE A 11 -14.15 1.96 22.31
N LYS A 12 -13.16 2.85 22.32
CA LYS A 12 -13.34 4.24 21.87
C LYS A 12 -13.58 4.21 20.36
N SER A 13 -14.84 4.37 19.96
CA SER A 13 -15.19 4.54 18.55
C SER A 13 -14.60 5.86 18.04
N ILE A 14 -13.57 5.76 17.20
CA ILE A 14 -12.96 6.89 16.52
C ILE A 14 -13.82 7.19 15.28
N ASN A 15 -14.80 8.07 15.46
CA ASN A 15 -15.76 8.43 14.41
C ASN A 15 -15.24 9.56 13.49
N THR A 16 -13.95 9.90 13.58
CA THR A 16 -13.33 11.01 12.83
C THR A 16 -12.24 10.50 11.92
N VAL A 17 -12.38 10.77 10.62
CA VAL A 17 -11.34 10.46 9.64
C VAL A 17 -10.11 11.35 9.90
N PRO A 18 -8.91 10.77 10.11
CA PRO A 18 -7.70 11.52 10.34
C PRO A 18 -7.26 12.25 9.06
N LYS A 19 -7.59 13.55 8.96
CA LYS A 19 -7.34 14.38 7.76
C LYS A 19 -5.86 14.43 7.36
N ILE A 20 -4.95 14.42 8.33
CA ILE A 20 -3.50 14.42 8.07
C ILE A 20 -3.06 13.10 7.42
N ALA A 21 -3.56 11.96 7.92
CA ALA A 21 -3.27 10.67 7.32
C ALA A 21 -3.78 10.62 5.88
N LEU A 22 -4.99 11.14 5.63
CA LEU A 22 -5.53 11.23 4.28
C LEU A 22 -4.65 12.11 3.36
N ALA A 23 -4.22 13.28 3.86
CA ALA A 23 -3.37 14.19 3.10
C ALA A 23 -2.01 13.58 2.71
N VAL A 24 -1.50 12.62 3.50
CA VAL A 24 -0.25 11.90 3.21
C VAL A 24 -0.49 10.66 2.35
N LEU A 25 -1.53 9.87 2.64
CA LEU A 25 -1.77 8.60 1.94
C LEU A 25 -2.23 8.82 0.49
N LEU A 26 -2.98 9.89 0.23
CA LEU A 26 -3.50 10.19 -1.09
C LEU A 26 -2.39 10.44 -2.13
N PRO A 27 -1.38 11.32 -1.90
CA PRO A 27 -0.26 11.47 -2.82
C PRO A 27 0.60 10.20 -2.92
N VAL A 28 0.85 9.48 -1.81
CA VAL A 28 1.58 8.20 -1.85
C VAL A 28 0.89 7.21 -2.78
N PHE A 29 -0.44 7.11 -2.68
CA PHE A 29 -1.23 6.24 -3.55
C PHE A 29 -1.17 6.66 -5.02
N ILE A 30 -1.37 7.95 -5.32
CA ILE A 30 -1.31 8.46 -6.70
C ILE A 30 0.06 8.26 -7.32
N ILE A 31 1.13 8.60 -6.58
CA ILE A 31 2.51 8.43 -7.07
C ILE A 31 2.83 6.94 -7.26
N GLY A 32 2.41 6.08 -6.33
CA GLY A 32 2.57 4.63 -6.47
C GLY A 32 1.89 4.09 -7.72
N LEU A 33 0.64 4.50 -8.00
CA LEU A 33 -0.07 4.11 -9.22
C LEU A 33 0.61 4.64 -10.48
N PHE A 34 1.13 5.87 -10.46
CA PHE A 34 1.87 6.43 -11.58
C PHE A 34 3.14 5.60 -11.87
N ILE A 35 3.92 5.28 -10.83
CA ILE A 35 5.16 4.51 -10.98
C ILE A 35 4.89 3.11 -11.56
N VAL A 36 3.87 2.40 -11.06
CA VAL A 36 3.58 1.04 -11.50
C VAL A 36 2.91 1.00 -12.88
N GLY A 37 2.03 1.96 -13.18
CA GLY A 37 1.20 1.95 -14.39
C GLY A 37 1.74 2.74 -15.57
N PHE A 38 2.48 3.82 -15.33
CA PHE A 38 2.84 4.80 -16.36
C PHE A 38 4.34 5.09 -16.49
N ASP A 39 5.11 4.97 -15.42
CA ASP A 39 6.53 5.37 -15.41
C ASP A 39 7.44 4.48 -16.26
N GLN A 40 7.04 3.24 -16.57
CA GLN A 40 7.83 2.30 -17.40
C GLN A 40 9.26 2.08 -16.90
N GLY A 41 9.53 2.30 -15.61
CA GLY A 41 10.85 2.13 -15.01
C GLY A 41 11.77 3.36 -15.05
N HIS A 42 11.32 4.53 -15.54
CA HIS A 42 12.17 5.73 -15.62
C HIS A 42 12.68 6.20 -14.25
N VAL A 43 11.82 6.27 -13.23
CA VAL A 43 12.24 6.67 -11.88
C VAL A 43 13.20 5.65 -11.28
N PHE A 44 12.91 4.36 -11.45
CA PHE A 44 13.73 3.30 -10.84
C PHE A 44 15.06 3.08 -11.58
N SER A 45 15.15 3.47 -12.85
CA SER A 45 16.37 3.36 -13.66
C SER A 45 17.57 4.13 -13.11
N ILE A 46 17.32 5.14 -12.28
CA ILE A 46 18.38 5.89 -11.57
C ILE A 46 19.21 4.94 -10.70
N ILE A 47 18.59 3.88 -10.16
CA ILE A 47 19.20 2.92 -9.25
C ILE A 47 19.48 1.59 -9.95
N HIS A 48 18.54 1.11 -10.76
CA HIS A 48 18.57 -0.24 -11.34
C HIS A 48 18.90 -0.26 -12.85
N GLY A 49 19.23 0.90 -13.43
CA GLY A 49 19.73 1.01 -14.79
C GLY A 49 18.73 0.55 -15.87
N GLU A 50 19.28 0.12 -16.99
CA GLU A 50 18.52 -0.29 -18.19
C GLU A 50 17.51 -1.42 -17.91
N SER A 51 17.85 -2.33 -17.01
CA SER A 51 16.96 -3.44 -16.59
C SER A 51 15.61 -2.96 -16.05
N SER A 52 15.54 -1.73 -15.55
CA SER A 52 14.27 -1.13 -15.09
C SER A 52 13.23 -1.02 -16.21
N PHE A 53 13.69 -0.80 -17.44
CA PHE A 53 12.83 -0.65 -18.62
C PHE A 53 12.54 -2.00 -19.27
N THR A 54 13.57 -2.85 -19.42
CA THR A 54 13.44 -4.13 -20.15
C THR A 54 12.59 -5.12 -19.39
N ASP A 55 12.78 -5.18 -18.08
CA ASP A 55 12.14 -6.18 -17.23
C ASP A 55 10.88 -5.63 -16.57
N GLN A 56 10.63 -4.32 -16.74
CA GLN A 56 9.56 -3.56 -16.08
C GLN A 56 9.46 -3.93 -14.59
N PHE A 57 10.61 -4.00 -13.91
CA PHE A 57 10.76 -4.68 -12.62
C PHE A 57 9.67 -4.32 -11.58
N LEU A 58 9.35 -3.02 -11.43
CA LEU A 58 8.33 -2.59 -10.46
C LEU A 58 6.89 -2.98 -10.87
N HIS A 59 6.61 -3.13 -12.17
CA HIS A 59 5.34 -3.63 -12.68
C HIS A 59 5.19 -5.11 -12.30
N GLU A 60 6.19 -5.92 -12.63
CA GLU A 60 6.18 -7.37 -12.36
C GLU A 60 6.22 -7.66 -10.86
N LEU A 61 7.01 -6.92 -10.07
CA LEU A 61 6.99 -7.04 -8.61
C LEU A 61 5.59 -6.75 -8.03
N THR A 62 4.92 -5.71 -8.53
CA THR A 62 3.57 -5.38 -8.06
C THR A 62 2.55 -6.44 -8.51
N HIS A 63 2.73 -7.00 -9.70
CA HIS A 63 1.96 -8.13 -10.20
C HIS A 63 2.13 -9.36 -9.29
N ASP A 64 3.36 -9.69 -8.89
CA ASP A 64 3.66 -10.77 -7.95
C ASP A 64 3.09 -10.52 -6.56
N MET A 65 3.18 -9.30 -6.02
CA MET A 65 2.57 -8.95 -4.73
C MET A 65 1.05 -9.09 -4.76
N ARG A 66 0.40 -8.76 -5.89
CA ARG A 66 -1.03 -8.97 -6.08
C ARG A 66 -1.39 -10.45 -6.03
N HIS A 67 -0.58 -11.31 -6.67
CA HIS A 67 -0.73 -12.76 -6.55
C HIS A 67 -0.54 -13.27 -5.13
N ALA A 68 0.49 -12.81 -4.43
CA ALA A 68 0.76 -13.17 -3.04
C ALA A 68 -0.39 -12.76 -2.10
N ALA A 69 -1.09 -11.67 -2.44
CA ALA A 69 -2.30 -11.22 -1.74
C ALA A 69 -3.57 -12.00 -2.15
N GLY A 70 -3.47 -12.98 -3.04
CA GLY A 70 -4.57 -13.84 -3.47
C GLY A 70 -5.56 -13.19 -4.45
N PHE A 71 -5.21 -12.04 -5.03
CA PHE A 71 -6.04 -11.40 -6.04
C PHE A 71 -5.82 -12.07 -7.39
N PRO A 72 -6.88 -12.39 -8.15
CA PRO A 72 -6.75 -12.98 -9.48
C PRO A 72 -6.09 -11.99 -10.45
N CYS A 73 -5.32 -12.51 -11.41
CA CYS A 73 -4.86 -11.81 -12.60
C CYS A 73 -5.31 -12.56 -13.88
N HIS A 74 -4.92 -12.05 -15.05
CA HIS A 74 -5.32 -12.58 -16.35
C HIS A 74 -4.79 -13.99 -16.65
#